data_AF-A0A559JJE9-F1
#
_entry.id   AF-A0A559JJE9-F1
#
_cell.length_a   1.000
_cell.length_b   1.000
_cell.length_c   1.000
_cell.angle_alpha   90.00
_cell.angle_beta   90.00
_cell.angle_gamma   90.00
#
_symmetry.space_group_name_H-M   'P 1'
#
loop_
_entity.id
_entity.type
_entity.pdbx_description
1 polymer ?
#
loop_
_entity_poly.entity_id
_entity_poly.type
_entity_poly.pdbx_seq_one_letter_code
_entity_poly.pdbx_strand_id
1 'polypeptide(L)'
;MGIIKPTPVQEETIPIVKAGHDVISQAQTGTGKTLAFVLPMLDKVKTDVPHVQGLILTPTRELAIQITGEIKKLLKPEDGIKVLAVYGGQDVEAQLHKLKGDMHLIVATPGRLLDHLRRETISLEGVRMLVLDEADQMLHMGFLKEVEDILRQTPYKKQAMLFSATMPPSIRELAGRILRNPQHITVKAERVTVKDIRQWVVETTDRNKQTTLVRLLEETQPYLSIIFCRTKRRANTLNVALQEMGYASDELHGDLSQAKREQVMKKFREAKLQLLVATDVAARGLDVEGVTHVFNYDVPLDVESYIHRIGRTGRAGEKGLAITLIAPKDRREFADIENGIQMAMERRSVEGAPLGGGGLEGPRSRGGHGRTGSEGRPPRGAGREAASRKDRGARGLAASGERGRGGDRRGGAPVPAKPGKGGRPSGGAERSGSGSARGSRKSEPRGGFGGGRPSGPKGGGYAGGGSRGTKGGSPGGRGGRGASRGK
;
A
#
# COMPACT_ATOMS: atom_id res chain seq x y z
N MET A 1 1.67 25.47 -0.71
CA MET A 1 0.79 24.29 -0.48
C MET A 1 -0.71 24.61 -0.54
N GLY A 2 -1.20 25.79 -0.16
CA GLY A 2 -2.63 26.13 -0.31
C GLY A 2 -3.56 25.54 0.77
N ILE A 3 -3.02 24.83 1.76
CA ILE A 3 -3.77 24.29 2.89
C ILE A 3 -4.09 25.44 3.85
N ILE A 4 -5.38 25.76 3.97
CA ILE A 4 -5.92 26.85 4.81
C ILE A 4 -6.58 26.37 6.12
N LYS A 5 -6.83 25.05 6.24
CA LYS A 5 -7.36 24.37 7.42
C LYS A 5 -6.70 22.99 7.54
N PRO A 6 -6.42 22.48 8.75
CA PRO A 6 -5.97 21.10 8.92
C PRO A 6 -7.08 20.11 8.54
N THR A 7 -6.70 18.89 8.17
CA THR A 7 -7.64 17.76 8.13
C THR A 7 -7.83 17.16 9.54
N PRO A 8 -8.90 16.42 9.84
CA PRO A 8 -9.12 15.86 11.18
C PRO A 8 -7.94 15.03 11.72
N VAL A 9 -7.29 14.23 10.87
CA VAL A 9 -6.09 13.47 11.27
C VAL A 9 -4.88 14.35 11.58
N GLN A 10 -4.78 15.54 10.97
CA GLN A 10 -3.73 16.51 11.30
C GLN A 10 -4.06 17.23 12.62
N GLU A 11 -5.32 17.62 12.82
CA GLU A 11 -5.80 18.29 14.03
C GLU A 11 -5.68 17.40 15.29
N GLU A 12 -6.06 16.12 15.19
CA GLU A 12 -5.91 15.15 16.27
C GLU A 12 -4.44 14.74 16.52
N THR A 13 -3.65 14.53 15.45
CA THR A 13 -2.30 13.91 15.58
C THR A 13 -1.20 14.91 15.91
N ILE A 14 -1.16 16.09 15.26
CA ILE A 14 -0.01 17.01 15.37
C ILE A 14 0.23 17.47 16.82
N PRO A 15 -0.78 17.84 17.64
CA PRO A 15 -0.57 18.23 19.03
C PRO A 15 0.05 17.10 19.87
N ILE A 16 -0.44 15.87 19.68
CA ILE A 16 0.01 14.68 20.41
C ILE A 16 1.46 14.32 20.05
N VAL A 17 1.82 14.39 18.76
CA VAL A 17 3.20 14.15 18.31
C VAL A 17 4.13 15.29 18.75
N LYS A 18 3.70 16.56 18.73
CA LYS A 18 4.50 17.67 19.28
C LYS A 18 4.78 17.48 20.78
N ALA A 19 3.77 17.09 21.57
CA ALA A 19 3.90 16.75 22.99
C ALA A 19 4.86 15.57 23.28
N GLY A 20 5.23 14.77 22.26
CA GLY A 20 6.25 13.73 22.38
C GLY A 20 5.71 12.33 22.66
N HIS A 21 4.39 12.13 22.57
CA HIS A 21 3.79 10.80 22.72
C HIS A 21 3.96 9.95 21.46
N ASP A 22 4.03 8.63 21.65
CA ASP A 22 3.88 7.68 20.56
C ASP A 22 2.42 7.62 20.10
N VAL A 23 2.18 7.27 18.84
CA VAL A 23 0.84 7.32 18.21
C VAL A 23 0.53 6.07 17.41
N ILE A 24 -0.70 5.56 17.55
CA ILE A 24 -1.35 4.70 16.55
C ILE A 24 -2.45 5.54 15.91
N SER A 25 -2.30 5.88 14.63
CA SER A 25 -3.27 6.63 13.85
C SER A 25 -3.93 5.73 12.82
N GLN A 26 -5.12 5.23 13.14
CA GLN A 26 -5.94 4.47 12.19
C GLN A 26 -6.74 5.43 11.32
N ALA A 27 -6.33 5.57 10.05
CA ALA A 27 -6.98 6.44 9.05
C ALA A 27 -6.64 5.99 7.60
N GLN A 28 -7.60 6.16 6.68
CA GLN A 28 -7.46 5.77 5.27
C GLN A 28 -6.43 6.64 4.50
N THR A 29 -5.98 6.14 3.34
CA THR A 29 -5.13 6.88 2.39
C THR A 29 -5.85 8.14 1.87
N GLY A 30 -5.11 9.23 1.63
CA GLY A 30 -5.68 10.48 1.12
C GLY A 30 -6.21 11.46 2.18
N THR A 31 -6.32 11.06 3.44
CA THR A 31 -6.81 11.90 4.57
C THR A 31 -5.85 13.02 5.01
N GLY A 32 -4.70 13.19 4.34
CA GLY A 32 -3.66 14.16 4.73
C GLY A 32 -2.66 13.67 5.79
N LYS A 33 -2.66 12.37 6.12
CA LYS A 33 -1.74 11.71 7.08
C LYS A 33 -0.27 12.15 6.96
N THR A 34 0.25 12.29 5.75
CA THR A 34 1.67 12.62 5.51
C THR A 34 2.11 13.88 6.26
N LEU A 35 1.31 14.95 6.24
CA LEU A 35 1.63 16.18 6.97
C LEU A 35 1.45 16.04 8.49
N ALA A 36 0.58 15.14 8.93
CA ALA A 36 0.34 14.87 10.34
C ALA A 36 1.58 14.32 11.07
N PHE A 37 2.46 13.59 10.35
CA PHE A 37 3.78 13.20 10.87
C PHE A 37 4.94 14.07 10.36
N VAL A 38 4.93 14.50 9.09
CA VAL A 38 6.05 15.30 8.53
C VAL A 38 6.22 16.65 9.23
N LEU A 39 5.14 17.38 9.52
CA LEU A 39 5.24 18.70 10.17
C LEU A 39 5.89 18.63 11.56
N PRO A 40 5.43 17.79 12.51
CA PRO A 40 6.09 17.66 13.82
C PRO A 40 7.45 16.94 13.77
N MET A 41 7.80 16.24 12.67
CA MET A 41 9.16 15.76 12.45
C MET A 41 10.10 16.90 12.06
N LEU A 42 9.73 17.75 11.10
CA LEU A 42 10.54 18.89 10.66
C LEU A 42 10.80 19.88 11.81
N ASP A 43 9.76 20.16 12.62
CA ASP A 43 9.80 20.97 13.84
C ASP A 43 10.82 20.50 14.91
N LYS A 44 11.31 19.26 14.82
CA LYS A 44 12.28 18.67 15.76
C LYS A 44 13.65 18.31 15.13
N VAL A 45 13.88 18.58 13.84
CA VAL A 45 15.19 18.33 13.19
C VAL A 45 16.20 19.40 13.60
N LYS A 46 17.41 18.97 13.95
CA LYS A 46 18.57 19.80 14.23
C LYS A 46 19.56 19.79 13.08
N THR A 47 19.78 20.94 12.43
CA THR A 47 20.63 21.05 11.23
C THR A 47 22.11 21.26 11.52
N ASP A 48 22.44 21.56 12.78
CA ASP A 48 23.77 21.50 13.38
C ASP A 48 24.26 20.06 13.63
N VAL A 49 23.38 19.06 13.46
CA VAL A 49 23.64 17.65 13.85
C VAL A 49 23.66 16.76 12.59
N PRO A 50 24.85 16.40 12.07
CA PRO A 50 25.02 15.74 10.77
C PRO A 50 24.73 14.22 10.80
N HIS A 51 23.57 13.81 11.31
CA HIS A 51 23.11 12.41 11.28
C HIS A 51 21.59 12.28 11.09
N VAL A 52 21.16 11.07 10.71
CA VAL A 52 19.76 10.72 10.49
C VAL A 52 19.00 10.81 11.82
N GLN A 53 18.06 11.74 11.91
CA GLN A 53 17.26 12.01 13.12
C GLN A 53 15.81 11.52 12.98
N GLY A 54 15.30 11.46 11.75
CA GLY A 54 13.96 10.96 11.44
C GLY A 54 13.96 9.89 10.36
N LEU A 55 13.21 8.82 10.59
CA LEU A 55 13.02 7.71 9.65
C LEU A 55 11.53 7.49 9.36
N ILE A 56 11.16 7.43 8.09
CA ILE A 56 9.82 7.06 7.62
C ILE A 56 9.94 5.77 6.79
N LEU A 57 9.33 4.68 7.25
CA LEU A 57 9.18 3.44 6.48
C LEU A 57 7.81 3.40 5.81
N THR A 58 7.78 2.97 4.55
CA THR A 58 6.59 2.92 3.71
C THR A 58 6.67 1.73 2.73
N PRO A 59 5.55 1.06 2.39
CA PRO A 59 5.57 -0.19 1.62
C PRO A 59 6.06 -0.03 0.17
N THR A 60 5.79 1.09 -0.50
CA THR A 60 6.08 1.27 -1.93
C THR A 60 7.09 2.36 -2.20
N ARG A 61 7.81 2.21 -3.33
CA ARG A 61 8.72 3.24 -3.85
C ARG A 61 7.96 4.52 -4.18
N GLU A 62 6.78 4.36 -4.74
CA GLU A 62 5.89 5.40 -5.21
C GLU A 62 5.50 6.33 -4.04
N LEU A 63 5.12 5.76 -2.88
CA LEU A 63 4.90 6.51 -1.64
C LEU A 63 6.19 7.14 -1.09
N ALA A 64 7.32 6.43 -1.11
CA ALA A 64 8.60 6.99 -0.66
C ALA A 64 9.04 8.23 -1.47
N ILE A 65 8.75 8.24 -2.78
CA ILE A 65 8.93 9.40 -3.65
C ILE A 65 7.94 10.51 -3.29
N GLN A 66 6.65 10.19 -3.12
CA GLN A 66 5.61 11.16 -2.78
C GLN A 66 5.88 11.88 -1.45
N ILE A 67 6.12 11.13 -0.37
CA ILE A 67 6.41 11.68 0.96
C ILE A 67 7.68 12.55 0.91
N THR A 68 8.72 12.12 0.19
CA THR A 68 9.93 12.95 -0.03
C THR A 68 9.63 14.23 -0.83
N GLY A 69 8.69 14.16 -1.79
CA GLY A 69 8.20 15.30 -2.54
C GLY A 69 7.48 16.32 -1.65
N GLU A 70 6.58 15.88 -0.77
CA GLU A 70 5.89 16.76 0.17
C GLU A 70 6.84 17.40 1.18
N ILE A 71 7.81 16.63 1.73
CA ILE A 71 8.88 17.20 2.57
C ILE A 71 9.63 18.31 1.81
N LYS A 72 10.01 18.08 0.55
CA LYS A 72 10.71 19.07 -0.28
C LYS A 72 9.86 20.26 -0.73
N LYS A 73 8.52 20.17 -0.68
CA LYS A 73 7.60 21.30 -0.90
C LYS A 73 7.40 22.16 0.35
N LEU A 74 7.67 21.62 1.54
CA LEU A 74 7.67 22.36 2.81
C LEU A 74 8.99 23.10 3.03
N LEU A 75 10.11 22.47 2.65
CA LEU A 75 11.45 22.99 2.86
C LEU A 75 11.85 24.07 1.86
N LYS A 76 12.49 25.11 2.39
CA LYS A 76 13.23 26.13 1.64
C LYS A 76 14.74 25.82 1.62
N PRO A 77 15.52 26.46 0.74
CA PRO A 77 16.99 26.36 0.76
C PRO A 77 17.61 26.83 2.08
N GLU A 78 17.04 27.86 2.73
CA GLU A 78 17.55 28.41 4.00
C GLU A 78 17.36 27.47 5.21
N ASP A 79 16.46 26.49 5.13
CA ASP A 79 16.15 25.60 6.26
C ASP A 79 17.28 24.59 6.56
N GLY A 80 18.18 24.31 5.60
CA GLY A 80 19.33 23.40 5.75
C GLY A 80 19.01 21.90 5.88
N ILE A 81 17.74 21.53 6.09
CA ILE A 81 17.30 20.13 6.25
C ILE A 81 17.49 19.34 4.96
N LYS A 82 18.19 18.21 5.05
CA LYS A 82 18.49 17.31 3.93
C LYS A 82 17.69 16.00 4.07
N VAL A 83 16.92 15.65 3.04
CA VAL A 83 16.07 14.44 2.99
C VAL A 83 16.38 13.54 1.79
N LEU A 84 16.49 12.23 2.03
CA LEU A 84 16.77 11.21 1.03
C LEU A 84 15.65 10.15 0.95
N ALA A 85 15.29 9.77 -0.28
CA ALA A 85 14.44 8.62 -0.55
C ALA A 85 15.29 7.37 -0.84
N VAL A 86 15.04 6.26 -0.14
CA VAL A 86 15.84 5.03 -0.17
C VAL A 86 14.96 3.84 -0.57
N TYR A 87 14.95 3.51 -1.85
CA TYR A 87 14.08 2.48 -2.43
C TYR A 87 14.78 1.66 -3.53
N GLY A 88 14.27 0.45 -3.79
CA GLY A 88 14.79 -0.46 -4.83
C GLY A 88 14.50 0.01 -6.26
N GLY A 89 15.21 -0.56 -7.23
CA GLY A 89 15.05 -0.21 -8.65
C GLY A 89 15.68 1.12 -9.07
N GLN A 90 16.69 1.59 -8.33
CA GLN A 90 17.60 2.65 -8.76
C GLN A 90 19.03 2.18 -8.54
N ASP A 91 19.97 2.76 -9.30
CA ASP A 91 21.37 2.40 -9.19
C ASP A 91 21.90 2.64 -7.77
N VAL A 92 22.66 1.68 -7.23
CA VAL A 92 23.27 1.76 -5.91
C VAL A 92 24.29 2.89 -5.86
N GLU A 93 25.11 3.06 -6.90
CA GLU A 93 26.14 4.09 -6.94
C GLU A 93 25.54 5.49 -7.03
N ALA A 94 24.42 5.65 -7.75
CA ALA A 94 23.67 6.90 -7.82
C ALA A 94 22.93 7.27 -6.51
N GLN A 95 22.64 6.29 -5.65
CA GLN A 95 22.16 6.53 -4.28
C GLN A 95 23.35 6.80 -3.32
N LEU A 96 24.45 6.06 -3.44
CA LEU A 96 25.68 6.27 -2.65
C LEU A 96 26.29 7.66 -2.89
N HIS A 97 26.28 8.17 -4.13
CA HIS A 97 26.70 9.55 -4.41
C HIS A 97 25.84 10.62 -3.73
N LYS A 98 24.57 10.31 -3.39
CA LYS A 98 23.70 11.21 -2.61
C LYS A 98 23.87 11.03 -1.10
N LEU A 99 24.46 9.92 -0.65
CA LEU A 99 24.83 9.64 0.73
C LEU A 99 26.20 10.24 1.14
N LYS A 100 26.97 10.81 0.21
CA LYS A 100 28.24 11.52 0.47
C LYS A 100 28.08 12.88 1.19
N GLY A 101 26.96 13.09 1.89
CA GLY A 101 26.66 14.27 2.67
C GLY A 101 25.56 13.97 3.69
N ASP A 102 25.60 14.69 4.81
CA ASP A 102 24.82 14.41 6.02
C ASP A 102 23.30 14.43 5.74
N MET A 103 22.61 13.31 5.95
CA MET A 103 21.15 13.23 5.79
C MET A 103 20.46 13.31 7.15
N HIS A 104 19.46 14.18 7.26
CA HIS A 104 18.70 14.40 8.49
C HIS A 104 17.44 13.52 8.54
N LEU A 105 16.80 13.33 7.38
CA LEU A 105 15.58 12.54 7.20
C LEU A 105 15.76 11.48 6.12
N ILE A 106 15.28 10.27 6.40
CA ILE A 106 15.20 9.17 5.42
C ILE A 106 13.74 8.73 5.26
N VAL A 107 13.32 8.57 4.00
CA VAL A 107 12.04 7.94 3.62
C VAL A 107 12.38 6.68 2.82
N ALA A 108 11.94 5.50 3.26
CA ALA A 108 12.46 4.25 2.71
C ALA A 108 11.47 3.09 2.59
N THR A 109 11.72 2.21 1.62
CA THR A 109 11.11 0.88 1.54
C THR A 109 11.97 -0.13 2.32
N PRO A 110 11.40 -0.99 3.20
CA PRO A 110 12.16 -1.79 4.16
C PRO A 110 13.36 -2.56 3.57
N GLY A 111 13.14 -3.42 2.58
CA GLY A 111 14.19 -4.28 2.02
C GLY A 111 15.40 -3.52 1.45
N ARG A 112 15.22 -2.28 0.95
CA ARG A 112 16.34 -1.45 0.47
C ARG A 112 17.06 -0.73 1.59
N LEU A 113 16.36 -0.23 2.60
CA LEU A 113 17.05 0.34 3.75
C LEU A 113 17.93 -0.73 4.41
N LEU A 114 17.40 -1.94 4.61
CA LEU A 114 18.13 -3.03 5.23
C LEU A 114 19.40 -3.44 4.45
N ASP A 115 19.39 -3.36 3.11
CA ASP A 115 20.58 -3.50 2.25
C ASP A 115 21.61 -2.37 2.51
N HIS A 116 21.17 -1.12 2.67
CA HIS A 116 22.06 -0.01 3.03
C HIS A 116 22.65 -0.13 4.45
N LEU A 117 21.88 -0.61 5.42
CA LEU A 117 22.34 -0.87 6.80
C LEU A 117 23.37 -2.01 6.83
N ARG A 118 23.12 -3.11 6.10
CA ARG A 118 24.05 -4.25 5.99
C ARG A 118 25.38 -3.91 5.29
N ARG A 119 25.43 -2.79 4.56
CA ARG A 119 26.63 -2.23 3.93
C ARG A 119 27.28 -1.11 4.75
N GLU A 120 26.72 -0.76 5.91
CA GLU A 120 27.17 0.36 6.77
C GLU A 120 27.12 1.74 6.08
N THR A 121 26.39 1.84 4.96
CA THR A 121 26.27 3.07 4.15
C THR A 121 25.26 4.08 4.70
N ILE A 122 24.49 3.67 5.71
CA ILE A 122 23.53 4.48 6.47
C ILE A 122 23.60 3.99 7.92
N SER A 123 23.82 4.90 8.89
CA SER A 123 23.58 4.65 10.31
C SER A 123 22.23 5.23 10.73
N LEU A 124 21.55 4.55 11.65
CA LEU A 124 20.28 4.98 12.26
C LEU A 124 20.41 5.28 13.76
N GLU A 125 21.62 5.28 14.32
CA GLU A 125 21.89 5.53 15.75
C GLU A 125 21.45 6.94 16.20
N GLY A 126 21.30 7.88 15.26
CA GLY A 126 20.77 9.21 15.50
C GLY A 126 19.24 9.30 15.56
N VAL A 127 18.49 8.24 15.20
CA VAL A 127 17.05 8.31 14.95
C VAL A 127 16.28 8.51 16.25
N ARG A 128 15.65 9.69 16.36
CA ARG A 128 14.81 10.13 17.48
C ARG A 128 13.32 10.02 17.17
N MET A 129 12.94 9.97 15.90
CA MET A 129 11.55 9.83 15.44
C MET A 129 11.45 8.77 14.35
N LEU A 130 10.53 7.83 14.52
CA LEU A 130 10.26 6.76 13.56
C LEU A 130 8.78 6.74 13.18
N VAL A 131 8.50 6.64 11.88
CA VAL A 131 7.16 6.47 11.31
C VAL A 131 7.10 5.15 10.56
N LEU A 132 6.06 4.36 10.80
CA LEU A 132 5.58 3.33 9.88
C LEU A 132 4.31 3.85 9.22
N ASP A 133 4.30 4.07 7.90
CA ASP A 133 3.10 4.44 7.14
C ASP A 133 2.66 3.30 6.21
N GLU A 134 1.35 3.15 6.03
CA GLU A 134 0.69 1.98 5.44
C GLU A 134 1.23 0.64 6.00
N ALA A 135 1.22 0.53 7.34
CA ALA A 135 1.76 -0.63 8.06
C ALA A 135 1.06 -1.95 7.69
N ASP A 136 -0.27 -1.94 7.53
CA ASP A 136 -1.05 -3.06 6.98
C ASP A 136 -0.57 -3.52 5.59
N GLN A 137 -0.25 -2.61 4.68
CA GLN A 137 0.29 -2.97 3.37
C GLN A 137 1.72 -3.52 3.47
N MET A 138 2.53 -3.08 4.45
CA MET A 138 3.83 -3.72 4.73
C MET A 138 3.66 -5.18 5.22
N LEU A 139 2.59 -5.51 5.93
CA LEU A 139 2.21 -6.91 6.21
C LEU A 139 1.76 -7.64 4.94
N HIS A 140 0.87 -7.06 4.13
CA HIS A 140 0.39 -7.69 2.89
C HIS A 140 1.50 -7.92 1.84
N MET A 141 2.58 -7.14 1.88
CA MET A 141 3.77 -7.33 1.04
C MET A 141 4.86 -8.21 1.70
N GLY A 142 4.62 -8.72 2.92
CA GLY A 142 5.53 -9.63 3.64
C GLY A 142 6.71 -8.95 4.36
N PHE A 143 6.83 -7.63 4.34
CA PHE A 143 7.99 -6.87 4.83
C PHE A 143 8.12 -6.76 6.36
N LEU A 144 7.26 -7.40 7.15
CA LEU A 144 7.32 -7.25 8.62
C LEU A 144 8.66 -7.67 9.21
N LYS A 145 9.31 -8.70 8.63
CA LYS A 145 10.63 -9.14 9.09
C LYS A 145 11.71 -8.09 8.83
N GLU A 146 11.73 -7.50 7.64
CA GLU A 146 12.65 -6.42 7.29
C GLU A 146 12.41 -5.17 8.16
N VAL A 147 11.14 -4.86 8.46
CA VAL A 147 10.78 -3.79 9.40
C VAL A 147 11.31 -4.10 10.80
N GLU A 148 11.13 -5.32 11.32
CA GLU A 148 11.72 -5.74 12.61
C GLU A 148 13.25 -5.68 12.64
N ASP A 149 13.93 -6.11 11.58
CA ASP A 149 15.39 -6.05 11.46
C ASP A 149 15.88 -4.58 11.46
N ILE A 150 15.18 -3.68 10.77
CA ILE A 150 15.48 -2.23 10.80
C ILE A 150 15.23 -1.64 12.20
N LEU A 151 14.14 -2.02 12.85
CA LEU A 151 13.79 -1.51 14.18
C LEU A 151 14.86 -1.84 15.23
N ARG A 152 15.51 -3.02 15.13
CA ARG A 152 16.64 -3.41 15.99
C ARG A 152 17.88 -2.52 15.77
N GLN A 153 18.05 -1.96 14.58
CA GLN A 153 19.14 -1.03 14.23
C GLN A 153 18.85 0.44 14.63
N THR A 154 17.74 0.72 15.33
CA THR A 154 17.37 2.07 15.77
C THR A 154 17.39 2.21 17.30
N PRO A 155 17.74 3.39 17.85
CA PRO A 155 17.82 3.61 19.30
C PRO A 155 16.57 3.15 20.07
N TYR A 156 16.78 2.60 21.27
CA TYR A 156 15.67 2.24 22.14
C TYR A 156 14.82 3.48 22.49
N LYS A 157 15.46 4.59 22.88
CA LYS A 157 14.79 5.86 23.19
C LYS A 157 14.58 6.70 21.92
N LYS A 158 13.44 6.46 21.26
CA LYS A 158 12.88 7.23 20.14
C LYS A 158 11.39 7.43 20.37
N GLN A 159 10.83 8.48 19.78
CA GLN A 159 9.38 8.63 19.58
C GLN A 159 8.99 7.81 18.34
N ALA A 160 7.87 7.10 18.39
CA ALA A 160 7.44 6.19 17.33
C ALA A 160 5.95 6.39 16.98
N MET A 161 5.64 6.32 15.69
CA MET A 161 4.31 6.55 15.14
C MET A 161 3.96 5.45 14.14
N LEU A 162 2.75 4.90 14.23
CA LEU A 162 2.24 3.90 13.31
C LEU A 162 0.95 4.41 12.67
N PHE A 163 0.95 4.47 11.34
CA PHE A 163 -0.18 4.84 10.51
C PHE A 163 -0.64 3.64 9.68
N SER A 164 -1.92 3.33 9.74
CA SER A 164 -2.53 2.15 9.10
C SER A 164 -3.99 2.46 8.77
N ALA A 165 -4.58 1.78 7.78
CA ALA A 165 -6.03 1.79 7.55
C ALA A 165 -6.72 0.70 8.40
N THR A 166 -6.10 -0.47 8.52
CA THR A 166 -6.54 -1.60 9.34
C THR A 166 -5.49 -2.00 10.38
N MET A 167 -5.92 -2.70 11.43
CA MET A 167 -5.07 -3.15 12.54
C MET A 167 -5.24 -4.67 12.77
N PRO A 168 -4.81 -5.54 11.83
CA PRO A 168 -4.84 -6.99 12.00
C PRO A 168 -3.91 -7.45 13.15
N PRO A 169 -4.03 -8.70 13.64
CA PRO A 169 -3.29 -9.18 14.81
C PRO A 169 -1.77 -8.90 14.77
N SER A 170 -1.10 -9.19 13.65
CA SER A 170 0.34 -8.97 13.49
C SER A 170 0.76 -7.49 13.52
N ILE A 171 -0.12 -6.56 13.09
CA ILE A 171 0.14 -5.12 13.19
C ILE A 171 -0.10 -4.62 14.61
N ARG A 172 -1.08 -5.16 15.34
CA ARG A 172 -1.25 -4.89 16.78
C ARG A 172 -0.06 -5.41 17.58
N GLU A 173 0.46 -6.59 17.23
CA GLU A 173 1.64 -7.16 17.86
C GLU A 173 2.90 -6.32 17.57
N LEU A 174 3.13 -5.94 16.31
CA LEU A 174 4.21 -5.02 15.94
C LEU A 174 4.11 -3.70 16.70
N ALA A 175 2.92 -3.09 16.77
CA ALA A 175 2.68 -1.86 17.52
C ALA A 175 3.07 -2.01 19.01
N GLY A 176 2.65 -3.10 19.65
CA GLY A 176 2.98 -3.40 21.05
C GLY A 176 4.46 -3.66 21.33
N ARG A 177 5.28 -3.97 20.31
CA ARG A 177 6.73 -4.11 20.44
C ARG A 177 7.51 -2.80 20.23
N ILE A 178 6.96 -1.85 19.47
CA ILE A 178 7.69 -0.63 19.04
C ILE A 178 7.25 0.66 19.73
N LEU A 179 6.01 0.72 20.24
CA LEU A 179 5.40 1.92 20.82
C LEU A 179 5.33 1.85 22.36
N ARG A 180 5.36 3.01 23.00
CA ARG A 180 5.32 3.19 24.47
C ARG A 180 4.09 3.99 24.88
N ASN A 181 3.10 3.32 25.48
CA ASN A 181 1.84 3.94 25.89
C ASN A 181 1.21 4.83 24.77
N PRO A 182 1.06 4.32 23.54
CA PRO A 182 0.68 5.13 22.40
C PRO A 182 -0.74 5.69 22.54
N GLN A 183 -0.93 6.92 22.07
CA GLN A 183 -2.26 7.48 21.91
C GLN A 183 -2.93 6.87 20.67
N HIS A 184 -4.15 6.35 20.85
CA HIS A 184 -4.94 5.75 19.78
C HIS A 184 -5.84 6.79 19.14
N ILE A 185 -5.46 7.23 17.95
CA ILE A 185 -6.22 8.17 17.11
C ILE A 185 -6.98 7.34 16.09
N THR A 186 -8.32 7.43 16.08
CA THR A 186 -9.17 6.71 15.14
C THR A 186 -10.05 7.70 14.40
N VAL A 187 -9.47 8.33 13.38
CA VAL A 187 -10.24 9.14 12.43
C VAL A 187 -11.07 8.17 11.62
N LYS A 188 -12.31 7.97 12.08
CA LYS A 188 -13.32 7.22 11.32
C LYS A 188 -13.35 7.79 9.92
N ALA A 189 -13.13 6.93 8.93
CA ALA A 189 -13.43 7.29 7.56
C ALA A 189 -14.91 7.68 7.51
N GLU A 190 -15.17 8.96 7.25
CA GLU A 190 -16.46 9.43 6.79
C GLU A 190 -16.85 8.54 5.60
N ARG A 191 -18.00 7.85 5.67
CA ARG A 191 -18.38 6.82 4.67
C ARG A 191 -18.55 7.39 3.24
N VAL A 192 -18.52 8.73 3.12
CA VAL A 192 -18.25 9.59 1.97
C VAL A 192 -17.54 8.88 0.82
N THR A 193 -16.31 8.38 0.99
CA THR A 193 -15.53 7.82 -0.15
C THR A 193 -16.18 6.65 -0.86
N VAL A 194 -16.92 5.79 -0.15
CA VAL A 194 -17.69 4.69 -0.78
C VAL A 194 -19.06 5.20 -1.25
N LYS A 195 -19.73 6.06 -0.47
CA LYS A 195 -21.09 6.52 -0.79
C LYS A 195 -21.17 7.48 -1.99
N ASP A 196 -20.14 8.28 -2.21
CA ASP A 196 -20.14 9.35 -3.19
C ASP A 196 -19.57 8.90 -4.56
N ILE A 197 -18.88 7.75 -4.57
CA ILE A 197 -18.53 7.02 -5.78
C ILE A 197 -19.73 6.18 -6.21
N ARG A 198 -20.26 6.46 -7.41
CA ARG A 198 -21.28 5.59 -8.02
C ARG A 198 -20.65 4.22 -8.32
N GLN A 199 -21.35 3.14 -7.96
CA GLN A 199 -20.83 1.77 -8.04
C GLN A 199 -21.75 0.89 -8.88
N TRP A 200 -21.23 0.43 -10.02
CA TRP A 200 -21.92 -0.44 -10.96
C TRP A 200 -21.35 -1.85 -10.96
N VAL A 201 -22.22 -2.82 -11.17
CA VAL A 201 -21.89 -4.25 -11.33
C VAL A 201 -22.43 -4.71 -12.67
N VAL A 202 -21.55 -5.27 -13.49
CA VAL A 202 -21.92 -5.77 -14.81
C VAL A 202 -21.63 -7.26 -14.87
N GLU A 203 -22.70 -8.05 -14.99
CA GLU A 203 -22.59 -9.50 -15.17
C GLU A 203 -22.16 -9.83 -16.61
N THR A 204 -21.13 -10.65 -16.74
CA THR A 204 -20.55 -11.05 -18.03
C THR A 204 -19.89 -12.42 -17.90
N THR A 205 -19.08 -12.84 -18.87
CA THR A 205 -18.24 -14.06 -18.79
C THR A 205 -16.78 -13.70 -18.90
N ASP A 206 -15.85 -14.52 -18.39
CA ASP A 206 -14.41 -14.20 -18.45
C ASP A 206 -13.90 -14.00 -19.89
N ARG A 207 -14.52 -14.69 -20.86
CA ARG A 207 -14.29 -14.51 -22.31
C ARG A 207 -14.82 -13.18 -22.83
N ASN A 208 -15.96 -12.70 -22.32
CA ASN A 208 -16.63 -11.50 -22.81
C ASN A 208 -16.16 -10.22 -22.08
N LYS A 209 -15.43 -10.32 -20.96
CA LYS A 209 -14.97 -9.18 -20.13
C LYS A 209 -14.31 -8.06 -20.95
N GLN A 210 -13.50 -8.37 -21.96
CA GLN A 210 -12.87 -7.38 -22.83
C GLN A 210 -13.92 -6.60 -23.66
N THR A 211 -14.83 -7.30 -24.33
CA THR A 211 -15.91 -6.66 -25.10
C THR A 211 -16.87 -5.86 -24.21
N THR A 212 -17.14 -6.35 -23.00
CA THR A 212 -17.93 -5.64 -21.98
C THR A 212 -17.22 -4.35 -21.53
N LEU A 213 -15.90 -4.41 -21.26
CA LEU A 213 -15.10 -3.24 -20.91
C LEU A 213 -15.13 -2.18 -22.01
N VAL A 214 -14.88 -2.56 -23.27
CA VAL A 214 -14.83 -1.61 -24.40
C VAL A 214 -16.14 -0.86 -24.55
N ARG A 215 -17.29 -1.54 -24.48
CA ARG A 215 -18.61 -0.89 -24.51
C ARG A 215 -18.85 0.05 -23.34
N LEU A 216 -18.33 -0.26 -22.15
CA LEU A 216 -18.43 0.65 -21.00
C LEU A 216 -17.52 1.87 -21.13
N LEU A 217 -16.36 1.75 -21.78
CA LEU A 217 -15.52 2.91 -22.13
C LEU A 217 -16.23 3.83 -23.13
N GLU A 218 -16.96 3.24 -24.08
CA GLU A 218 -17.80 3.95 -25.06
C GLU A 218 -19.04 4.61 -24.41
N GLU A 219 -19.72 3.90 -23.49
CA GLU A 219 -20.92 4.38 -22.77
C GLU A 219 -20.59 5.49 -21.77
N THR A 220 -19.53 5.35 -20.96
CA THR A 220 -19.26 6.25 -19.82
C THR A 220 -18.17 7.29 -20.08
N GLN A 221 -17.50 7.23 -21.23
CA GLN A 221 -16.56 8.23 -21.77
C GLN A 221 -15.58 8.79 -20.71
N PRO A 222 -14.72 7.96 -20.11
CA PRO A 222 -13.84 8.38 -19.03
C PRO A 222 -12.80 9.41 -19.49
N TYR A 223 -12.63 10.49 -18.72
CA TYR A 223 -11.53 11.45 -18.93
C TYR A 223 -10.17 10.81 -18.61
N LEU A 224 -10.07 10.19 -17.43
CA LEU A 224 -9.00 9.29 -17.02
C LEU A 224 -9.60 8.09 -16.28
N SER A 225 -9.03 6.91 -16.49
CA SER A 225 -9.44 5.69 -15.78
C SER A 225 -8.27 4.76 -15.41
N ILE A 226 -8.47 3.96 -14.35
CA ILE A 226 -7.57 2.87 -13.95
C ILE A 226 -8.33 1.55 -14.05
N ILE A 227 -7.72 0.56 -14.71
CA ILE A 227 -8.32 -0.74 -15.06
C ILE A 227 -7.54 -1.83 -14.33
N PHE A 228 -8.15 -2.41 -13.29
CA PHE A 228 -7.50 -3.35 -12.38
C PHE A 228 -7.65 -4.80 -12.81
N CYS A 229 -6.52 -5.45 -13.12
CA CYS A 229 -6.41 -6.87 -13.43
C CYS A 229 -5.72 -7.64 -12.29
N ARG A 230 -6.14 -8.88 -12.03
CA ARG A 230 -5.63 -9.73 -10.92
C ARG A 230 -4.21 -10.23 -11.16
N THR A 231 -3.72 -10.21 -12.41
CA THR A 231 -2.39 -10.71 -12.77
C THR A 231 -1.71 -9.84 -13.82
N LYS A 232 -0.36 -9.77 -13.77
CA LYS A 232 0.46 -9.07 -14.76
C LYS A 232 0.19 -9.53 -16.20
N ARG A 233 -0.02 -10.83 -16.42
CA ARG A 233 -0.35 -11.38 -17.76
C ARG A 233 -1.69 -10.84 -18.28
N ARG A 234 -2.74 -10.78 -17.43
CA ARG A 234 -4.03 -10.20 -17.84
C ARG A 234 -3.94 -8.69 -18.08
N ALA A 235 -3.14 -7.97 -17.29
CA ALA A 235 -2.88 -6.55 -17.53
C ALA A 235 -2.21 -6.33 -18.91
N ASN A 236 -1.17 -7.10 -19.22
CA ASN A 236 -0.44 -7.01 -20.49
C ASN A 236 -1.31 -7.39 -21.69
N THR A 237 -1.98 -8.54 -21.67
CA THR A 237 -2.88 -8.97 -22.76
C THR A 237 -4.01 -7.96 -23.00
N LEU A 238 -4.58 -7.38 -21.94
CA LEU A 238 -5.63 -6.37 -22.06
C LEU A 238 -5.08 -5.03 -22.60
N ASN A 239 -3.90 -4.60 -22.14
CA ASN A 239 -3.29 -3.36 -22.62
C ASN A 239 -2.92 -3.44 -24.10
N VAL A 240 -2.34 -4.55 -24.56
CA VAL A 240 -2.04 -4.75 -25.99
C VAL A 240 -3.31 -4.66 -26.83
N ALA A 241 -4.39 -5.37 -26.44
CA ALA A 241 -5.64 -5.34 -27.18
C ALA A 241 -6.34 -3.96 -27.16
N LEU A 242 -6.20 -3.17 -26.09
CA LEU A 242 -6.68 -1.79 -26.04
C LEU A 242 -5.87 -0.87 -26.98
N GLN A 243 -4.54 -1.04 -27.05
CA GLN A 243 -3.67 -0.31 -27.98
C GLN A 243 -3.96 -0.67 -29.44
N GLU A 244 -4.22 -1.95 -29.75
CA GLU A 244 -4.66 -2.43 -31.07
C GLU A 244 -6.02 -1.82 -31.48
N MET A 245 -6.90 -1.58 -30.51
CA MET A 245 -8.18 -0.87 -30.69
C MET A 245 -8.04 0.66 -30.71
N GLY A 246 -6.82 1.20 -30.66
CA GLY A 246 -6.53 2.64 -30.76
C GLY A 246 -6.69 3.43 -29.46
N TYR A 247 -6.96 2.78 -28.32
CA TYR A 247 -7.04 3.47 -27.03
C TYR A 247 -5.66 3.93 -26.54
N ALA A 248 -5.60 5.13 -25.96
CA ALA A 248 -4.39 5.68 -25.35
C ALA A 248 -4.12 5.02 -23.98
N SER A 249 -3.70 3.75 -23.99
CA SER A 249 -3.39 2.97 -22.78
C SER A 249 -1.91 2.63 -22.63
N ASP A 250 -1.48 2.41 -21.40
CA ASP A 250 -0.21 1.76 -21.08
C ASP A 250 -0.38 0.96 -19.77
N GLU A 251 0.51 0.02 -19.49
CA GLU A 251 0.38 -0.90 -18.35
C GLU A 251 1.21 -0.53 -17.13
N LEU A 252 0.80 -1.02 -15.95
CA LEU A 252 1.50 -0.83 -14.68
C LEU A 252 1.46 -2.10 -13.80
N HIS A 253 2.54 -2.89 -13.82
CA HIS A 253 2.66 -4.11 -13.02
C HIS A 253 4.09 -4.35 -12.50
N GLY A 254 4.25 -5.37 -11.63
CA GLY A 254 5.50 -5.72 -10.97
C GLY A 254 6.74 -5.73 -11.87
N ASP A 255 6.72 -6.54 -12.93
CA ASP A 255 7.86 -6.80 -13.84
C ASP A 255 8.33 -5.60 -14.67
N LEU A 256 7.59 -4.49 -14.72
CA LEU A 256 8.04 -3.31 -15.45
C LEU A 256 9.24 -2.69 -14.75
N SER A 257 10.30 -2.44 -15.51
CA SER A 257 11.45 -1.69 -15.02
C SER A 257 11.04 -0.28 -14.62
N GLN A 258 11.61 0.23 -13.53
CA GLN A 258 12.51 1.36 -13.69
C GLN A 258 11.94 2.56 -14.47
N ALA A 259 12.68 2.98 -15.49
CA ALA A 259 12.33 4.12 -16.34
C ALA A 259 10.95 3.97 -16.99
N LYS A 260 10.51 2.75 -17.35
CA LYS A 260 9.16 2.50 -17.89
C LYS A 260 8.09 2.81 -16.83
N ARG A 261 8.30 2.39 -15.57
CA ARG A 261 7.58 2.82 -14.35
C ARG A 261 7.28 4.33 -14.37
N GLU A 262 8.35 5.09 -14.37
CA GLU A 262 8.31 6.56 -14.27
C GLU A 262 7.77 7.23 -15.54
N GLN A 263 8.04 6.66 -16.72
CA GLN A 263 7.53 7.15 -18.00
C GLN A 263 6.01 6.95 -18.13
N VAL A 264 5.47 5.78 -17.78
CA VAL A 264 4.02 5.51 -17.74
C VAL A 264 3.36 6.49 -16.77
N MET A 265 3.88 6.56 -15.54
CA MET A 265 3.30 7.43 -14.51
C MET A 265 3.48 8.92 -14.79
N LYS A 266 4.45 9.33 -15.61
CA LYS A 266 4.54 10.69 -16.14
C LYS A 266 3.45 10.93 -17.20
N LYS A 267 3.35 10.08 -18.23
CA LYS A 267 2.34 10.21 -19.29
C LYS A 267 0.91 10.26 -18.74
N PHE A 268 0.56 9.39 -17.80
CA PHE A 268 -0.79 9.31 -17.23
C PHE A 268 -1.16 10.57 -16.42
N ARG A 269 -0.24 11.09 -15.58
CA ARG A 269 -0.43 12.39 -14.89
C ARG A 269 -0.43 13.60 -15.83
N GLU A 270 0.18 13.48 -17.01
CA GLU A 270 0.14 14.48 -18.08
C GLU A 270 -1.08 14.30 -19.02
N ALA A 271 -2.04 13.42 -18.67
CA ALA A 271 -3.21 13.05 -19.49
C ALA A 271 -2.89 12.57 -20.92
N LYS A 272 -1.66 12.11 -21.17
CA LYS A 272 -1.19 11.52 -22.45
C LYS A 272 -1.52 10.02 -22.55
N LEU A 273 -2.11 9.46 -21.50
CA LEU A 273 -2.73 8.14 -21.46
C LEU A 273 -4.10 8.34 -20.80
N GLN A 274 -5.15 7.84 -21.42
CA GLN A 274 -6.51 7.88 -20.91
C GLN A 274 -6.79 6.70 -19.96
N LEU A 275 -6.19 5.54 -20.25
CA LEU A 275 -6.41 4.29 -19.53
C LEU A 275 -5.09 3.78 -18.93
N LEU A 276 -5.09 3.42 -17.66
CA LEU A 276 -3.95 2.77 -16.99
C LEU A 276 -4.32 1.34 -16.59
N VAL A 277 -3.76 0.34 -17.27
CA VAL A 277 -4.06 -1.08 -16.98
C VAL A 277 -3.10 -1.61 -15.93
N ALA A 278 -3.57 -1.87 -14.71
CA ALA A 278 -2.70 -2.07 -13.55
C ALA A 278 -3.01 -3.34 -12.73
N THR A 279 -2.05 -3.77 -11.92
CA THR A 279 -2.27 -4.75 -10.84
C THR A 279 -2.22 -4.08 -9.47
N ASP A 280 -2.94 -4.64 -8.48
CA ASP A 280 -3.06 -4.08 -7.12
C ASP A 280 -1.73 -3.72 -6.45
N VAL A 281 -0.69 -4.53 -6.65
CA VAL A 281 0.64 -4.31 -6.04
C VAL A 281 1.35 -3.10 -6.64
N ALA A 282 1.17 -2.84 -7.94
CA ALA A 282 1.80 -1.71 -8.63
C ALA A 282 0.94 -0.44 -8.62
N ALA A 283 -0.36 -0.58 -8.32
CA ALA A 283 -1.30 0.53 -8.18
C ALA A 283 -1.43 1.08 -6.74
N ARG A 284 -0.87 0.38 -5.73
CA ARG A 284 -0.72 0.91 -4.36
C ARG A 284 0.19 2.14 -4.37
N GLY A 285 -0.19 3.17 -3.64
CA GLY A 285 0.51 4.46 -3.66
C GLY A 285 0.31 5.31 -4.92
N LEU A 286 -0.59 4.93 -5.84
CA LEU A 286 -0.96 5.83 -6.94
C LEU A 286 -1.77 7.02 -6.42
N ASP A 287 -1.16 8.19 -6.48
CA ASP A 287 -1.81 9.48 -6.33
C ASP A 287 -1.83 10.21 -7.69
N VAL A 288 -3.02 10.30 -8.27
CA VAL A 288 -3.29 10.91 -9.57
C VAL A 288 -4.63 11.62 -9.47
N GLU A 289 -4.62 12.94 -9.62
CA GLU A 289 -5.83 13.77 -9.67
C GLU A 289 -6.56 13.56 -11.02
N GLY A 290 -7.86 13.84 -11.07
CA GLY A 290 -8.65 13.75 -12.30
C GLY A 290 -9.05 12.33 -12.75
N VAL A 291 -8.72 11.27 -12.00
CA VAL A 291 -9.21 9.90 -12.30
C VAL A 291 -10.71 9.82 -12.08
N THR A 292 -11.48 9.92 -13.17
CA THR A 292 -12.95 9.89 -13.17
C THR A 292 -13.56 8.49 -12.98
N HIS A 293 -12.83 7.44 -13.39
CA HIS A 293 -13.38 6.08 -13.47
C HIS A 293 -12.40 5.01 -12.95
N VAL A 294 -12.95 3.97 -12.32
CA VAL A 294 -12.20 2.78 -11.90
C VAL A 294 -12.91 1.53 -12.41
N PHE A 295 -12.21 0.71 -13.19
CA PHE A 295 -12.72 -0.56 -13.71
C PHE A 295 -12.09 -1.73 -12.97
N ASN A 296 -12.88 -2.46 -12.17
CA ASN A 296 -12.50 -3.78 -11.66
C ASN A 296 -12.74 -4.82 -12.76
N TYR A 297 -11.75 -4.99 -13.65
CA TYR A 297 -11.80 -5.99 -14.71
C TYR A 297 -11.78 -7.41 -14.13
N ASP A 298 -10.91 -7.63 -13.14
CA ASP A 298 -10.99 -8.78 -12.24
C ASP A 298 -11.46 -8.32 -10.86
N VAL A 299 -12.33 -9.10 -10.21
CA VAL A 299 -12.77 -8.81 -8.83
C VAL A 299 -11.56 -8.82 -7.88
N PRO A 300 -11.46 -7.90 -6.91
CA PRO A 300 -10.43 -7.94 -5.88
C PRO A 300 -10.70 -9.05 -4.85
N LEU A 301 -9.64 -9.60 -4.27
CA LEU A 301 -9.71 -10.77 -3.38
C LEU A 301 -10.42 -10.49 -2.03
N ASP A 302 -10.61 -9.23 -1.67
CA ASP A 302 -11.07 -8.79 -0.36
C ASP A 302 -11.64 -7.35 -0.38
N VAL A 303 -12.33 -6.99 0.71
CA VAL A 303 -13.01 -5.70 0.92
C VAL A 303 -12.03 -4.52 1.00
N GLU A 304 -10.86 -4.72 1.58
CA GLU A 304 -9.85 -3.66 1.77
C GLU A 304 -9.25 -3.27 0.41
N SER A 305 -8.87 -4.28 -0.39
CA SER A 305 -8.46 -4.14 -1.78
C SER A 305 -9.55 -3.46 -2.62
N TYR A 306 -10.83 -3.82 -2.48
CA TYR A 306 -11.92 -3.13 -3.17
C TYR A 306 -11.96 -1.63 -2.86
N ILE A 307 -11.95 -1.27 -1.57
CA ILE A 307 -11.95 0.14 -1.12
C ILE A 307 -10.71 0.87 -1.64
N HIS A 308 -9.52 0.26 -1.57
CA HIS A 308 -8.28 0.85 -2.04
C HIS A 308 -8.23 1.09 -3.56
N ARG A 309 -8.93 0.28 -4.35
CA ARG A 309 -9.11 0.49 -5.80
C ARG A 309 -10.09 1.61 -6.10
N ILE A 310 -11.31 1.57 -5.55
CA ILE A 310 -12.31 2.60 -5.88
C ILE A 310 -11.88 3.98 -5.36
N GLY A 311 -11.19 4.06 -4.23
CA GLY A 311 -10.55 5.28 -3.72
C GLY A 311 -9.41 5.85 -4.58
N ARG A 312 -9.18 5.36 -5.81
CA ARG A 312 -8.43 6.10 -6.85
C ARG A 312 -9.28 7.13 -7.58
N THR A 313 -10.60 6.96 -7.64
CA THR A 313 -11.56 8.00 -8.10
C THR A 313 -12.25 8.68 -6.90
N GLY A 314 -13.16 9.62 -7.15
CA GLY A 314 -13.91 10.34 -6.10
C GLY A 314 -13.08 11.33 -5.26
N ARG A 315 -11.92 11.78 -5.77
CA ARG A 315 -10.99 12.65 -5.02
C ARG A 315 -11.39 14.13 -5.13
N ALA A 316 -11.04 14.91 -4.09
CA ALA A 316 -11.25 16.36 -4.01
C ALA A 316 -12.71 16.86 -4.19
N GLY A 317 -13.72 15.98 -4.04
CA GLY A 317 -15.14 16.31 -4.22
C GLY A 317 -15.69 16.01 -5.61
N GLU A 318 -14.88 15.49 -6.53
CA GLU A 318 -15.32 15.08 -7.86
C GLU A 318 -16.14 13.78 -7.84
N LYS A 319 -17.08 13.65 -8.78
CA LYS A 319 -17.98 12.48 -8.87
C LYS A 319 -17.31 11.29 -9.57
N GLY A 320 -16.85 10.32 -8.80
CA GLY A 320 -16.29 9.07 -9.32
C GLY A 320 -17.34 8.04 -9.79
N LEU A 321 -16.94 7.17 -10.71
CA LEU A 321 -17.68 5.97 -11.10
C LEU A 321 -16.76 4.73 -11.07
N ALA A 322 -17.11 3.77 -10.21
CA ALA A 322 -16.46 2.47 -10.13
C ALA A 322 -17.35 1.39 -10.79
N ILE A 323 -16.80 0.60 -11.70
CA ILE A 323 -17.53 -0.44 -12.44
C ILE A 323 -16.84 -1.79 -12.26
N THR A 324 -17.59 -2.81 -11.86
CA THR A 324 -17.05 -4.14 -11.53
C THR A 324 -17.60 -5.21 -12.46
N LEU A 325 -16.72 -5.87 -13.21
CA LEU A 325 -17.07 -6.94 -14.13
C LEU A 325 -17.06 -8.28 -13.39
N ILE A 326 -18.23 -8.88 -13.18
CA ILE A 326 -18.34 -10.18 -12.50
C ILE A 326 -18.67 -11.30 -13.48
N ALA A 327 -17.87 -12.36 -13.46
CA ALA A 327 -18.18 -13.64 -14.10
C ALA A 327 -18.88 -14.58 -13.09
N PRO A 328 -19.56 -15.67 -13.52
CA PRO A 328 -20.26 -16.58 -12.61
C PRO A 328 -19.38 -17.17 -11.49
N LYS A 329 -18.09 -17.39 -11.76
CA LYS A 329 -17.07 -17.83 -10.78
C LYS A 329 -16.76 -16.78 -9.70
N ASP A 330 -16.90 -15.50 -10.03
CA ASP A 330 -16.52 -14.35 -9.19
C ASP A 330 -17.64 -14.02 -8.17
N ARG A 331 -18.86 -14.56 -8.33
CA ARG A 331 -20.07 -14.18 -7.57
C ARG A 331 -19.94 -14.30 -6.04
N ARG A 332 -19.16 -15.27 -5.54
CA ARG A 332 -18.99 -15.48 -4.08
C ARG A 332 -18.04 -14.43 -3.47
N GLU A 333 -16.87 -14.29 -4.08
CA GLU A 333 -15.85 -13.26 -3.80
C GLU A 333 -16.49 -11.85 -3.84
N PHE A 334 -17.37 -11.60 -4.80
CA PHE A 334 -18.10 -10.34 -4.91
C PHE A 334 -19.19 -10.13 -3.84
N ALA A 335 -19.93 -11.18 -3.44
CA ALA A 335 -20.93 -11.08 -2.38
C ALA A 335 -20.28 -10.76 -1.02
N ASP A 336 -19.09 -11.31 -0.74
CA ASP A 336 -18.31 -10.98 0.45
C ASP A 336 -17.89 -9.49 0.47
N ILE A 337 -17.68 -8.88 -0.70
CA ILE A 337 -17.45 -7.43 -0.85
C ILE A 337 -18.72 -6.62 -0.55
N GLU A 338 -19.86 -6.90 -1.19
CA GLU A 338 -21.14 -6.18 -0.94
C GLU A 338 -21.52 -6.21 0.55
N ASN A 339 -21.37 -7.37 1.19
CA ASN A 339 -21.57 -7.54 2.63
C ASN A 339 -20.57 -6.70 3.46
N GLY A 340 -19.28 -6.72 3.09
CA GLY A 340 -18.22 -6.01 3.78
C GLY A 340 -18.35 -4.48 3.73
N ILE A 341 -18.79 -3.92 2.60
CA ILE A 341 -19.06 -2.48 2.47
C ILE A 341 -20.44 -2.05 3.01
N GLN A 342 -21.30 -3.02 3.37
CA GLN A 342 -22.69 -2.81 3.81
C GLN A 342 -23.55 -2.04 2.80
N MET A 343 -23.35 -2.31 1.51
CA MET A 343 -24.00 -1.61 0.40
C MET A 343 -24.19 -2.55 -0.79
N ALA A 344 -25.43 -2.69 -1.23
CA ALA A 344 -25.75 -3.32 -2.52
C ALA A 344 -25.40 -2.35 -3.65
N MET A 345 -24.71 -2.85 -4.68
CA MET A 345 -24.30 -2.03 -5.83
C MET A 345 -25.35 -2.08 -6.97
N GLU A 346 -25.33 -1.08 -7.85
CA GLU A 346 -26.26 -0.99 -8.97
C GLU A 346 -25.91 -2.04 -10.05
N ARG A 347 -26.75 -3.06 -10.21
CA ARG A 347 -26.56 -4.09 -11.25
C ARG A 347 -27.04 -3.54 -12.59
N ARG A 348 -26.17 -3.57 -13.61
CA ARG A 348 -26.46 -3.16 -14.99
C ARG A 348 -26.16 -4.27 -16.00
N SER A 349 -27.00 -4.37 -17.02
CA SER A 349 -26.76 -5.13 -18.24
C SER A 349 -26.27 -4.19 -19.34
N VAL A 350 -25.08 -4.44 -19.90
CA VAL A 350 -24.63 -3.78 -21.12
C VAL A 350 -25.37 -4.40 -22.31
N GLU A 351 -26.00 -3.58 -23.16
CA GLU A 351 -26.81 -4.08 -24.27
C GLU A 351 -25.99 -4.94 -25.25
N GLY A 352 -26.65 -5.97 -25.79
CA GLY A 352 -26.04 -6.93 -26.70
C GLY A 352 -24.84 -7.71 -26.15
N ALA A 353 -24.58 -7.68 -24.84
CA ALA A 353 -23.62 -8.61 -24.23
C ALA A 353 -24.30 -9.99 -24.16
N PRO A 354 -23.66 -11.09 -24.63
CA PRO A 354 -24.27 -12.41 -24.56
C PRO A 354 -24.52 -12.83 -23.11
N LEU A 355 -25.77 -12.73 -22.66
CA LEU A 355 -26.23 -13.30 -21.41
C LEU A 355 -25.99 -14.82 -21.48
N GLY A 356 -25.20 -15.35 -20.54
CA GLY A 356 -24.97 -16.79 -20.45
C GLY A 356 -26.29 -17.50 -20.18
N GLY A 357 -26.77 -18.28 -21.16
CA GLY A 357 -28.12 -18.85 -21.15
C GLY A 357 -28.42 -19.65 -19.88
N GLY A 358 -29.36 -19.15 -19.08
CA GLY A 358 -29.75 -19.71 -17.79
C GLY A 358 -31.03 -19.03 -17.31
N GLY A 359 -32.12 -19.25 -18.05
CA GLY A 359 -33.38 -18.56 -17.84
C GLY A 359 -34.06 -18.94 -16.53
N LEU A 360 -34.60 -17.94 -15.83
CA LEU A 360 -35.58 -18.11 -14.75
C LEU A 360 -36.72 -17.11 -14.98
N GLU A 361 -37.87 -17.61 -15.43
CA GLU A 361 -39.09 -16.83 -15.43
C GLU A 361 -39.58 -16.63 -13.99
N GLY A 362 -39.72 -15.38 -13.57
CA GLY A 362 -40.44 -15.06 -12.33
C GLY A 362 -41.93 -15.35 -12.48
N PRO A 363 -42.62 -15.89 -11.45
CA PRO A 363 -44.03 -16.27 -11.56
C PRO A 363 -44.91 -15.03 -11.80
N ARG A 364 -45.49 -14.93 -13.00
CA ARG A 364 -46.41 -13.84 -13.35
C ARG A 364 -47.72 -13.97 -12.56
N SER A 365 -47.93 -13.09 -11.60
CA SER A 365 -49.24 -12.89 -10.97
C SER A 365 -50.29 -12.53 -12.02
N ARG A 366 -51.29 -13.39 -12.22
CA ARG A 366 -52.44 -13.15 -13.11
C ARG A 366 -53.62 -12.63 -12.28
N GLY A 367 -53.73 -11.30 -12.20
CA GLY A 367 -54.92 -10.65 -11.67
C GLY A 367 -56.00 -10.47 -12.73
N GLY A 368 -57.20 -10.96 -12.45
CA GLY A 368 -58.49 -10.42 -12.91
C GLY A 368 -58.83 -10.47 -14.40
N HIS A 369 -59.73 -11.39 -14.77
CA HIS A 369 -61.03 -11.07 -15.40
C HIS A 369 -61.97 -12.24 -15.13
N GLY A 370 -63.28 -12.00 -14.97
CA GLY A 370 -64.25 -13.03 -14.59
C GLY A 370 -65.61 -12.86 -15.28
N ARG A 371 -66.48 -13.87 -15.16
CA ARG A 371 -67.88 -13.77 -15.58
C ARG A 371 -68.76 -14.86 -14.93
N THR A 372 -69.89 -14.43 -14.38
CA THR A 372 -71.21 -15.11 -14.34
C THR A 372 -71.34 -16.61 -14.08
N GLY A 373 -72.17 -16.97 -13.07
CA GLY A 373 -73.36 -17.77 -13.38
C GLY A 373 -73.80 -18.89 -12.42
N SER A 374 -75.05 -18.77 -11.94
CA SER A 374 -75.96 -19.86 -11.50
C SER A 374 -75.74 -20.57 -10.14
N GLU A 375 -76.79 -21.23 -9.68
CA GLU A 375 -77.06 -21.67 -8.30
C GLU A 375 -77.03 -23.21 -8.16
N GLY A 376 -76.92 -23.73 -6.92
CA GLY A 376 -77.08 -25.16 -6.63
C GLY A 376 -77.08 -25.47 -5.13
N ARG A 377 -78.04 -26.27 -4.63
CA ARG A 377 -78.19 -26.61 -3.19
C ARG A 377 -77.55 -27.96 -2.81
N PRO A 378 -77.18 -28.17 -1.51
CA PRO A 378 -76.60 -29.41 -0.99
C PRO A 378 -77.67 -30.45 -0.59
N PRO A 379 -77.29 -31.70 -0.22
CA PRO A 379 -77.48 -32.09 1.21
C PRO A 379 -76.59 -33.23 1.80
N ARG A 380 -76.39 -33.21 3.14
CA ARG A 380 -76.25 -34.35 4.11
C ARG A 380 -75.12 -35.40 3.89
N GLY A 381 -74.61 -36.17 4.88
CA GLY A 381 -74.78 -36.29 6.34
C GLY A 381 -73.69 -37.29 6.90
N ALA A 382 -73.23 -37.24 8.15
CA ALA A 382 -73.77 -37.88 9.38
C ALA A 382 -72.89 -39.07 9.91
N GLY A 383 -72.82 -39.26 11.24
CA GLY A 383 -71.98 -40.29 11.96
C GLY A 383 -70.74 -39.68 12.66
N ARG A 384 -70.34 -39.95 13.92
CA ARG A 384 -70.21 -41.19 14.78
C ARG A 384 -69.09 -42.13 14.29
N GLU A 385 -68.19 -42.71 15.09
CA GLU A 385 -67.83 -42.72 16.55
C GLU A 385 -66.29 -43.01 16.62
N ALA A 386 -65.43 -42.55 17.56
CA ALA A 386 -65.40 -42.57 19.03
C ALA A 386 -64.78 -43.82 19.72
N ALA A 387 -63.45 -44.01 19.66
CA ALA A 387 -62.63 -44.75 20.64
C ALA A 387 -61.14 -44.32 20.51
N SER A 388 -60.35 -43.87 21.48
CA SER A 388 -60.21 -44.11 22.94
C SER A 388 -59.17 -45.18 23.33
N ARG A 389 -57.96 -44.73 23.71
CA ARG A 389 -57.16 -45.32 24.79
C ARG A 389 -56.53 -44.22 25.65
N LYS A 390 -56.74 -44.30 26.97
CA LYS A 390 -55.99 -43.57 28.03
C LYS A 390 -54.72 -44.39 28.38
N ASP A 391 -53.88 -44.17 29.41
CA ASP A 391 -53.85 -43.38 30.68
C ASP A 391 -52.35 -43.46 31.14
N ARG A 392 -51.62 -42.56 31.83
CA ARG A 392 -51.78 -41.27 32.57
C ARG A 392 -50.53 -40.39 32.24
N GLY A 393 -50.10 -39.28 32.87
CA GLY A 393 -50.47 -38.54 34.10
C GLY A 393 -49.65 -38.94 35.34
N ALA A 394 -49.20 -38.05 36.24
CA ALA A 394 -49.27 -36.57 36.28
C ALA A 394 -48.41 -35.96 37.43
N ARG A 395 -47.99 -34.68 37.32
CA ARG A 395 -47.41 -33.78 38.37
C ARG A 395 -46.03 -34.20 38.94
N GLY A 396 -45.19 -33.31 39.51
CA GLY A 396 -45.18 -31.83 39.56
C GLY A 396 -44.65 -31.25 40.89
N LEU A 397 -43.89 -30.13 40.84
CA LEU A 397 -43.39 -29.31 41.98
C LEU A 397 -42.31 -29.97 42.90
N ALA A 398 -41.47 -29.27 43.69
CA ALA A 398 -40.85 -27.93 43.57
C ALA A 398 -39.69 -27.73 44.60
N ALA A 399 -38.74 -26.84 44.26
CA ALA A 399 -37.92 -25.93 45.12
C ALA A 399 -37.01 -26.40 46.32
N SER A 400 -35.81 -25.76 46.35
CA SER A 400 -35.10 -25.15 47.52
C SER A 400 -34.14 -25.94 48.44
N GLY A 401 -33.19 -25.19 49.06
CA GLY A 401 -32.14 -25.62 50.03
C GLY A 401 -30.84 -26.11 49.36
N GLU A 402 -29.68 -25.44 49.31
CA GLU A 402 -28.98 -24.38 50.08
C GLU A 402 -28.08 -24.87 51.26
N ARG A 403 -26.82 -24.36 51.27
CA ARG A 403 -25.75 -24.45 52.32
C ARG A 403 -24.94 -25.77 52.39
N GLY A 404 -23.62 -25.78 52.68
CA GLY A 404 -22.63 -24.67 52.65
C GLY A 404 -21.42 -24.83 53.59
N ARG A 405 -20.24 -24.34 53.16
CA ARG A 405 -18.94 -24.20 53.92
C ARG A 405 -18.20 -25.51 54.29
N GLY A 406 -16.86 -25.55 54.46
CA GLY A 406 -15.81 -24.57 54.13
C GLY A 406 -14.51 -24.69 54.96
N GLY A 407 -13.33 -24.42 54.36
CA GLY A 407 -12.01 -24.27 55.03
C GLY A 407 -11.20 -25.57 55.29
N ASP A 408 -9.89 -25.54 55.59
CA ASP A 408 -8.88 -24.46 55.45
C ASP A 408 -7.40 -25.01 55.53
N ARG A 409 -6.43 -24.27 54.96
CA ARG A 409 -4.96 -24.18 55.27
C ARG A 409 -3.94 -25.38 55.25
N ARG A 410 -2.86 -25.11 54.49
CA ARG A 410 -1.39 -25.22 54.80
C ARG A 410 -0.63 -26.58 54.80
N GLY A 411 0.49 -26.59 54.04
CA GLY A 411 1.82 -26.88 54.61
C GLY A 411 2.81 -27.80 53.86
N GLY A 412 4.05 -27.35 53.66
CA GLY A 412 5.25 -28.22 53.63
C GLY A 412 5.94 -28.53 52.28
N ALA A 413 7.27 -28.45 52.26
CA ALA A 413 8.20 -29.06 51.30
C ALA A 413 9.40 -29.66 52.07
N PRO A 414 10.18 -30.61 51.51
CA PRO A 414 11.62 -30.33 51.25
C PRO A 414 12.24 -31.10 50.06
N VAL A 415 13.50 -30.77 49.66
CA VAL A 415 14.25 -31.43 48.55
C VAL A 415 15.78 -31.47 48.75
N PRO A 416 16.41 -32.67 48.71
CA PRO A 416 17.77 -32.92 48.19
C PRO A 416 17.71 -34.04 47.09
N ALA A 417 18.76 -34.70 46.55
CA ALA A 417 20.21 -34.76 46.78
C ALA A 417 20.97 -35.10 45.45
N LYS A 418 22.21 -35.64 45.53
CA LYS A 418 23.00 -36.29 44.44
C LYS A 418 23.89 -37.42 45.04
N PRO A 419 24.52 -38.32 44.24
CA PRO A 419 25.91 -38.14 43.74
C PRO A 419 26.14 -38.72 42.31
N GLY A 420 27.34 -38.71 41.68
CA GLY A 420 28.55 -37.91 41.93
C GLY A 420 29.91 -38.53 41.50
N LYS A 421 30.60 -37.89 40.53
CA LYS A 421 32.06 -37.98 40.16
C LYS A 421 32.58 -39.10 39.22
N GLY A 422 33.65 -38.75 38.47
CA GLY A 422 34.57 -39.62 37.71
C GLY A 422 34.42 -39.53 36.19
N GLY A 423 35.45 -39.33 35.34
CA GLY A 423 36.88 -39.03 35.57
C GLY A 423 37.58 -38.53 34.28
N ARG A 424 38.86 -38.10 34.36
CA ARG A 424 39.69 -37.61 33.23
C ARG A 424 40.69 -38.70 32.81
N PRO A 425 41.25 -38.70 31.58
CA PRO A 425 42.60 -38.13 31.44
C PRO A 425 42.89 -37.47 30.06
N SER A 426 44.17 -37.14 29.85
CA SER A 426 44.85 -36.83 28.57
C SER A 426 44.65 -37.91 27.49
N GLY A 427 44.91 -37.67 26.21
CA GLY A 427 45.57 -36.53 25.54
C GLY A 427 46.74 -37.01 24.68
N GLY A 428 46.97 -36.38 23.53
CA GLY A 428 48.01 -36.77 22.58
C GLY A 428 47.90 -35.96 21.29
N ALA A 429 49.04 -35.62 20.70
CA ALA A 429 49.13 -34.93 19.41
C ALA A 429 50.04 -35.74 18.50
N GLU A 430 49.68 -35.86 17.21
CA GLU A 430 50.64 -36.32 16.21
C GLU A 430 50.35 -35.73 14.82
N ARG A 431 51.36 -35.84 13.95
CA ARG A 431 51.40 -35.21 12.62
C ARG A 431 51.39 -36.27 11.53
N SER A 432 51.04 -35.84 10.31
CA SER A 432 51.29 -36.52 9.03
C SER A 432 50.53 -37.84 8.79
N GLY A 433 50.34 -38.29 7.55
CA GLY A 433 50.53 -37.59 6.28
C GLY A 433 50.74 -38.55 5.10
N SER A 434 50.40 -38.08 3.89
CA SER A 434 50.41 -38.85 2.61
C SER A 434 49.38 -40.00 2.52
N GLY A 435 48.96 -40.44 1.32
CA GLY A 435 49.26 -39.94 -0.02
C GLY A 435 48.65 -40.81 -1.14
N SER A 436 48.95 -40.48 -2.41
CA SER A 436 48.48 -41.16 -3.64
C SER A 436 46.96 -41.01 -3.93
N ALA A 437 46.45 -40.21 -4.88
CA ALA A 437 46.95 -39.51 -6.07
C ALA A 437 47.15 -40.33 -7.37
N ARG A 438 46.40 -39.97 -8.43
CA ARG A 438 46.68 -40.22 -9.87
C ARG A 438 45.73 -39.36 -10.74
N GLY A 439 46.14 -38.59 -11.75
CA GLY A 439 47.47 -38.01 -11.98
C GLY A 439 47.98 -37.98 -13.43
N SER A 440 47.64 -36.94 -14.19
CA SER A 440 48.27 -36.54 -15.47
C SER A 440 48.14 -35.00 -15.60
N ARG A 441 49.20 -34.16 -15.68
CA ARG A 441 50.35 -34.08 -16.63
C ARG A 441 49.90 -33.72 -18.05
N LYS A 442 50.51 -32.81 -18.81
CA LYS A 442 51.64 -31.84 -18.66
C LYS A 442 51.49 -30.81 -19.85
N SER A 443 52.26 -29.75 -20.12
CA SER A 443 53.56 -29.22 -19.63
C SER A 443 53.74 -27.74 -20.05
N GLU A 444 54.63 -27.03 -19.34
CA GLU A 444 55.25 -25.74 -19.71
C GLU A 444 56.39 -25.93 -20.76
N PRO A 445 56.99 -24.89 -21.40
CA PRO A 445 57.85 -23.91 -20.71
C PRO A 445 58.01 -22.46 -21.28
N ARG A 446 58.25 -21.51 -20.35
CA ARG A 446 59.19 -20.35 -20.37
C ARG A 446 59.30 -19.34 -21.55
N GLY A 447 59.23 -18.05 -21.16
CA GLY A 447 59.91 -16.89 -21.79
C GLY A 447 59.10 -15.59 -21.70
N GLY A 448 59.63 -14.39 -21.41
CA GLY A 448 60.97 -14.01 -20.91
C GLY A 448 61.35 -12.56 -21.28
N PHE A 449 61.35 -11.62 -20.29
CA PHE A 449 61.62 -10.16 -20.45
C PHE A 449 60.59 -9.38 -21.32
N GLY A 450 60.44 -8.05 -21.23
CA GLY A 450 60.89 -7.11 -20.19
C GLY A 450 60.89 -5.62 -20.59
N GLY A 451 60.11 -4.76 -19.89
CA GLY A 451 60.31 -3.29 -19.81
C GLY A 451 59.68 -2.38 -20.88
N GLY A 452 59.56 -1.07 -20.57
CA GLY A 452 59.57 0.01 -21.58
C GLY A 452 58.27 0.79 -21.90
N ARG A 453 57.95 1.81 -21.09
CA ARG A 453 57.35 3.11 -21.54
C ARG A 453 58.48 4.18 -21.55
N PRO A 454 58.33 5.42 -22.08
CA PRO A 454 57.22 6.06 -22.83
C PRO A 454 57.68 6.78 -24.13
N SER A 455 56.78 7.49 -24.82
CA SER A 455 57.09 8.76 -25.54
C SER A 455 55.80 9.52 -25.93
N GLY A 456 55.92 10.82 -26.26
CA GLY A 456 54.81 11.79 -26.36
C GLY A 456 54.31 12.13 -27.79
N PRO A 457 53.40 13.12 -27.93
CA PRO A 457 52.57 13.30 -29.12
C PRO A 457 53.11 14.27 -30.20
N LYS A 458 52.57 14.10 -31.41
CA LYS A 458 52.46 15.09 -32.51
C LYS A 458 50.99 15.10 -32.99
N GLY A 459 50.41 16.16 -33.55
CA GLY A 459 50.89 17.53 -33.77
C GLY A 459 50.12 18.23 -34.91
N GLY A 460 49.80 19.52 -34.77
CA GLY A 460 49.09 20.35 -35.76
C GLY A 460 47.54 20.31 -35.65
N GLY A 461 46.80 21.34 -36.08
CA GLY A 461 47.22 22.65 -36.63
C GLY A 461 46.01 23.54 -37.01
N TYR A 462 46.27 24.83 -37.33
CA TYR A 462 45.31 25.91 -37.63
C TYR A 462 44.43 26.37 -36.42
N ALA A 463 44.40 27.62 -35.94
CA ALA A 463 44.62 28.98 -36.46
C ALA A 463 43.49 29.53 -37.35
N GLY A 464 43.00 30.77 -37.20
CA GLY A 464 43.17 31.81 -36.14
C GLY A 464 41.79 32.46 -35.85
N GLY A 465 41.60 33.56 -35.11
CA GLY A 465 42.48 34.55 -34.48
C GLY A 465 41.67 35.85 -34.27
N GLY A 466 42.05 36.67 -33.27
CA GLY A 466 41.85 38.15 -33.22
C GLY A 466 40.42 38.73 -33.09
N SER A 467 40.13 39.73 -32.24
CA SER A 467 40.99 40.50 -31.33
C SER A 467 40.20 41.10 -30.14
N ARG A 468 40.94 41.72 -29.21
CA ARG A 468 40.49 42.53 -28.05
C ARG A 468 39.93 43.89 -28.52
N GLY A 469 39.15 44.67 -27.75
CA GLY A 469 38.57 44.45 -26.42
C GLY A 469 38.28 45.77 -25.65
N THR A 470 38.00 45.65 -24.34
CA THR A 470 38.06 46.68 -23.26
C THR A 470 37.15 47.93 -23.23
N LYS A 471 36.31 47.95 -22.17
CA LYS A 471 35.99 49.06 -21.21
C LYS A 471 35.46 50.44 -21.69
N GLY A 472 34.35 50.85 -21.05
CA GLY A 472 34.16 52.24 -20.58
C GLY A 472 32.73 52.79 -20.66
N GLY A 473 32.29 53.56 -19.66
CA GLY A 473 31.18 54.53 -19.82
C GLY A 473 29.83 54.22 -19.15
N SER A 474 29.60 54.86 -18.01
CA SER A 474 28.31 55.41 -17.55
C SER A 474 28.59 56.91 -17.22
N PRO A 475 27.60 57.82 -17.06
CA PRO A 475 26.20 57.57 -16.65
C PRO A 475 25.10 58.47 -17.30
N GLY A 476 23.84 58.26 -16.88
CA GLY A 476 22.83 59.33 -16.73
C GLY A 476 21.64 59.33 -17.70
N GLY A 477 20.41 59.46 -17.17
CA GLY A 477 19.18 59.57 -17.98
C GLY A 477 17.89 59.57 -17.13
N ARG A 478 17.35 60.76 -16.83
CA ARG A 478 16.18 60.98 -15.96
C ARG A 478 14.87 60.37 -16.48
N GLY A 479 13.95 60.05 -15.55
CA GLY A 479 12.56 60.50 -15.64
C GLY A 479 11.45 59.44 -15.54
N GLY A 480 10.42 59.72 -14.73
CA GLY A 480 9.20 58.92 -14.65
C GLY A 480 8.57 58.87 -13.24
N ARG A 481 7.70 59.83 -12.90
CA ARG A 481 6.82 59.73 -11.72
C ARG A 481 5.49 59.10 -12.12
N GLY A 482 4.94 58.22 -11.29
CA GLY A 482 3.59 57.68 -11.45
C GLY A 482 3.05 57.19 -10.11
N ALA A 483 2.26 58.01 -9.43
CA ALA A 483 1.63 57.66 -8.16
C ALA A 483 0.12 57.76 -8.30
N SER A 484 -0.60 56.78 -7.75
CA SER A 484 -2.03 56.87 -7.44
C SER A 484 -2.31 56.15 -6.12
N ARG A 485 -3.32 56.61 -5.39
CA ARG A 485 -3.81 56.03 -4.14
C ARG A 485 -5.22 55.52 -4.34
N GLY A 486 -5.51 54.36 -3.75
CA GLY A 486 -6.77 54.04 -3.07
C GLY A 486 -8.09 54.07 -3.84
N LYS A 487 -8.76 52.92 -3.85
CA LYS A 487 -9.92 52.74 -2.97
C LYS A 487 -9.82 51.40 -2.25
#